data_AF-A0A1T5KSH2-F1
#
_entry.id   AF-A0A1T5KSH2-F1
#
_cell.length_a   1.000
_cell.length_b   1.000
_cell.length_c   1.000
_cell.angle_alpha   90.00
_cell.angle_beta   90.00
_cell.angle_gamma   90.00
#
_symmetry.space_group_name_H-M   'P 1'
#
loop_
_entity.id
_entity.type
_entity.pdbx_description
1 polymer ?
#
loop_
_entity_poly.entity_id
_entity_poly.type
_entity_poly.pdbx_seq_one_letter_code
_entity_poly.pdbx_strand_id
1 'polypeptide(L)'
;MGLLKELSENVLTDEYFIELFKKIERINFYKFFDISSNNVLTEKEFFDLMRYAEILSYSDKPKEKNFSYKIISLLFSDYKQNEYFVSYANAILVRLGNFPALELVLKNNKNVILSNEIALERIVKKTFQKDPYSKFVFTDPQFNIYEALKNNNHYSFSGPTSLGKSFIMEAFIKYLIHEHNYNENIVILVPTRALINQVTNRMKRELKDVNQYKVLSHPVIPKLHSNDKQRYIFVFTPERLITYLSNGDNPKIDYMFIDEAHKMVSKKDSRGPLFYHAILQAERKSVKLFFSSPNVPNAEVFLQLFEKSIEETMSVKESPVAQNRYFLDLYNDKLTLFSDFNEDMEIPIIRNEEDTRKDFNLWLDKLGKNNKNIVYCNSTKDTINYAINFSNILPDKKHEKIDELIDLIKEHIHRDYYLIDCLKKGVAYHFGRLPQRVREKIEQLFSDRIIDYIFCTSTLLEGVNLPAKNIFILNNAIGLSKFEDIDFWNLAGRAGRLTKELSGNIICTKIIDKRNTWNNLEKDLKVVKNKNVEKIKPLVIKGQKNFFENIGRSLENKNFTKKKPSSGEVDIWNHYANIALIHEIRNDQSVLKSNFINR
;
A
#
# COMPACT_ATOMS: atom_id res chain seq x y z
N MET A 1 -12.37 -34.21 -5.09
CA MET A 1 -12.33 -32.77 -5.41
C MET A 1 -13.74 -32.40 -5.84
N GLY A 2 -14.39 -31.38 -5.23
CA GLY A 2 -15.80 -31.10 -5.50
C GLY A 2 -16.02 -30.48 -6.90
N LEU A 3 -17.12 -30.83 -7.56
CA LEU A 3 -17.49 -30.36 -8.91
C LEU A 3 -17.31 -28.85 -9.12
N LEU A 4 -17.66 -28.03 -8.12
CA LEU A 4 -17.56 -26.56 -8.21
C LEU A 4 -16.11 -26.06 -8.29
N LYS A 5 -15.16 -26.78 -7.69
CA LYS A 5 -13.74 -26.46 -7.74
C LYS A 5 -13.13 -26.80 -9.10
N GLU A 6 -13.64 -27.83 -9.77
CA GLU A 6 -13.25 -28.16 -11.14
C GLU A 6 -13.84 -27.14 -12.12
N LEU A 7 -15.12 -26.77 -11.93
CA LEU A 7 -15.77 -25.75 -12.74
C LEU A 7 -15.06 -24.39 -12.65
N SER A 8 -14.57 -23.99 -11.47
CA SER A 8 -13.91 -22.68 -11.31
C SER A 8 -12.67 -22.52 -12.20
N GLU A 9 -11.98 -23.61 -12.53
CA GLU A 9 -10.79 -23.58 -13.39
C GLU A 9 -11.14 -23.22 -14.84
N ASN A 10 -12.38 -23.51 -15.27
CA ASN A 10 -12.85 -23.30 -16.63
C ASN A 10 -13.63 -21.98 -16.81
N VAL A 11 -14.13 -21.38 -15.73
CA VAL A 11 -14.94 -20.14 -15.81
C VAL A 11 -14.17 -19.01 -16.49
N LEU A 12 -12.87 -18.84 -16.21
CA LEU A 12 -12.10 -17.74 -16.79
C LEU A 12 -11.79 -17.92 -18.30
N THR A 13 -12.09 -19.09 -18.87
CA THR A 13 -12.00 -19.36 -20.31
C THR A 13 -13.37 -19.45 -20.99
N ASP A 14 -14.46 -19.37 -20.22
CA ASP A 14 -15.83 -19.42 -20.74
C ASP A 14 -16.19 -18.12 -21.46
N GLU A 15 -16.53 -18.20 -22.74
CA GLU A 15 -16.80 -17.02 -23.57
C GLU A 15 -17.99 -16.22 -23.05
N TYR A 16 -19.04 -16.90 -22.56
CA TYR A 16 -20.22 -16.24 -22.01
C TYR A 16 -19.89 -15.47 -20.74
N PHE A 17 -19.14 -16.06 -19.81
CA PHE A 17 -18.64 -15.37 -18.62
C PHE A 17 -17.82 -14.13 -18.99
N ILE A 18 -16.89 -14.25 -19.94
CA ILE A 18 -16.05 -13.14 -20.39
C ILE A 18 -16.92 -11.99 -20.94
N GLU A 19 -17.93 -12.31 -21.75
CA GLU A 19 -18.89 -11.34 -22.27
C GLU A 19 -19.66 -10.62 -21.16
N LEU A 20 -20.23 -11.38 -20.22
CA LEU A 20 -20.97 -10.83 -19.07
C LEU A 20 -20.09 -9.95 -18.19
N PHE A 21 -18.87 -10.40 -17.89
CA PHE A 21 -17.92 -9.65 -17.08
C PHE A 21 -17.55 -8.33 -17.75
N LYS A 22 -17.22 -8.36 -19.05
CA LYS A 22 -16.97 -7.14 -19.84
C LYS A 22 -18.20 -6.23 -19.83
N LYS A 23 -19.41 -6.77 -19.97
CA LYS A 23 -20.65 -5.98 -19.92
C LYS A 23 -20.79 -5.22 -18.60
N ILE A 24 -20.61 -5.87 -17.45
CA ILE A 24 -20.73 -5.19 -16.15
C ILE A 24 -19.58 -4.20 -15.88
N GLU A 25 -18.36 -4.45 -16.39
CA GLU A 25 -17.28 -3.45 -16.37
C GLU A 25 -17.63 -2.21 -17.18
N ARG A 26 -18.21 -2.39 -18.38
CA ARG A 26 -18.65 -1.29 -19.26
C ARG A 26 -19.75 -0.45 -18.63
N ILE A 27 -20.74 -1.09 -18.00
CA ILE A 27 -21.81 -0.40 -17.27
C ILE A 27 -21.22 0.47 -16.16
N ASN A 28 -20.31 -0.08 -15.35
CA ASN A 28 -19.64 0.66 -14.29
C ASN A 28 -18.76 1.80 -14.83
N PHE A 29 -18.08 1.59 -15.95
CA PHE A 29 -17.26 2.62 -16.62
C PHE A 29 -18.12 3.79 -17.10
N TYR A 30 -19.20 3.53 -17.84
CA TYR A 30 -20.12 4.59 -18.29
C TYR A 30 -20.73 5.34 -17.12
N LYS A 31 -21.14 4.63 -16.05
CA LYS A 31 -21.66 5.26 -14.83
C LYS A 31 -20.61 6.12 -14.13
N PHE A 32 -19.36 5.65 -14.02
CA PHE A 32 -18.29 6.40 -13.35
C PHE A 32 -17.97 7.71 -14.06
N PHE A 33 -17.96 7.72 -15.40
CA PHE A 33 -17.76 8.93 -16.20
C PHE A 33 -19.05 9.71 -16.48
N ASP A 34 -20.20 9.22 -15.98
CA ASP A 34 -21.53 9.78 -16.17
C ASP A 34 -21.81 10.04 -17.66
N ILE A 35 -21.73 8.94 -18.41
CA ILE A 35 -21.96 8.83 -19.85
C ILE A 35 -23.25 8.05 -20.03
N SER A 36 -24.20 8.63 -20.77
CA SER A 36 -25.49 7.99 -21.07
C SER A 36 -25.28 6.67 -21.80
N SER A 37 -25.80 5.58 -21.25
CA SER A 37 -25.79 4.26 -21.86
C SER A 37 -27.07 3.52 -21.51
N ASN A 38 -27.69 2.87 -22.49
CA ASN A 38 -28.83 1.97 -22.27
C ASN A 38 -28.39 0.55 -21.85
N ASN A 39 -27.10 0.35 -21.58
CA ASN A 39 -26.60 -0.94 -21.16
C ASN A 39 -27.01 -1.20 -19.71
N VAL A 40 -27.97 -2.09 -19.53
CA VAL A 40 -28.40 -2.63 -18.24
C VAL A 40 -28.24 -4.14 -18.27
N LEU A 41 -27.98 -4.76 -17.13
CA LEU A 41 -28.05 -6.22 -17.01
C LEU A 41 -29.50 -6.66 -17.05
N THR A 42 -29.80 -7.65 -17.89
CA THR A 42 -31.04 -8.39 -17.78
C THR A 42 -31.05 -9.21 -16.50
N GLU A 43 -32.23 -9.63 -16.05
CA GLU A 43 -32.38 -10.47 -14.86
C GLU A 43 -31.58 -11.78 -14.98
N LYS A 44 -31.62 -12.43 -16.14
CA LYS A 44 -30.83 -13.63 -16.42
C LYS A 44 -29.33 -13.35 -16.27
N GLU A 45 -28.81 -12.31 -16.91
CA GLU A 45 -27.38 -11.97 -16.85
C GLU A 45 -26.93 -11.63 -15.43
N PHE A 46 -27.79 -10.97 -14.64
CA PHE A 46 -27.54 -10.71 -13.22
C PHE A 46 -27.39 -12.02 -12.44
N PHE A 47 -28.33 -12.97 -12.57
CA PHE A 47 -28.25 -14.26 -11.87
C PHE A 47 -27.07 -15.12 -12.36
N ASP A 48 -26.79 -15.12 -13.66
CA ASP A 48 -25.65 -15.84 -14.23
C ASP A 48 -24.33 -15.28 -13.69
N LEU A 49 -24.14 -13.96 -13.63
CA LEU A 49 -22.97 -13.32 -13.01
C LEU A 49 -22.81 -13.71 -11.53
N MET A 50 -23.90 -13.71 -10.76
CA MET A 50 -23.86 -14.10 -9.35
C MET A 50 -23.50 -15.59 -9.20
N ARG A 51 -23.98 -16.46 -10.09
CA ARG A 51 -23.62 -17.88 -10.11
C ARG A 51 -22.14 -18.08 -10.46
N TYR A 52 -21.61 -17.38 -11.47
CA TYR A 52 -20.18 -17.44 -11.78
C TYR A 52 -19.34 -16.94 -10.60
N ALA A 53 -19.74 -15.84 -9.95
CA ALA A 53 -19.06 -15.34 -8.76
C ALA A 53 -19.07 -16.37 -7.62
N GLU A 54 -20.17 -17.09 -7.43
CA GLU A 54 -20.27 -18.19 -6.46
C GLU A 54 -19.31 -19.33 -6.80
N ILE A 55 -19.30 -19.81 -8.04
CA ILE A 55 -18.39 -20.89 -8.48
C ILE A 55 -16.93 -20.49 -8.27
N LEU A 56 -16.56 -19.28 -8.70
CA LEU A 56 -15.20 -18.74 -8.53
C LEU A 56 -14.77 -18.62 -7.06
N SER A 57 -15.72 -18.43 -6.13
CA SER A 57 -15.43 -18.33 -4.69
C SER A 57 -14.93 -19.65 -4.08
N TYR A 58 -15.14 -20.80 -4.74
CA TYR A 58 -14.65 -22.11 -4.32
C TYR A 58 -13.22 -22.42 -4.78
N SER A 59 -12.65 -21.58 -5.63
CA SER A 59 -11.30 -21.79 -6.12
C SER A 59 -10.25 -21.56 -5.03
N ASP A 60 -9.15 -22.30 -5.10
CA ASP A 60 -7.94 -22.01 -4.31
C ASP A 60 -7.04 -20.97 -5.00
N LYS A 61 -7.27 -20.66 -6.28
CA LYS A 61 -6.43 -19.77 -7.07
C LYS A 61 -6.78 -18.31 -6.76
N PRO A 62 -5.81 -17.47 -6.35
CA PRO A 62 -6.06 -16.06 -6.04
C PRO A 62 -6.71 -15.25 -7.17
N LYS A 63 -6.40 -15.59 -8.44
CA LYS A 63 -6.97 -14.91 -9.60
C LYS A 63 -8.49 -15.11 -9.65
N GLU A 64 -8.96 -16.33 -9.51
CA GLU A 64 -10.39 -16.70 -9.57
C GLU A 64 -11.16 -16.06 -8.40
N LYS A 65 -10.62 -16.13 -7.17
CA LYS A 65 -11.18 -15.43 -6.01
C LYS A 65 -11.29 -13.91 -6.21
N ASN A 66 -10.26 -13.30 -6.82
CA ASN A 66 -10.29 -11.86 -7.13
C ASN A 66 -11.41 -11.53 -8.14
N PHE A 67 -11.66 -12.38 -9.14
CA PHE A 67 -12.80 -12.20 -10.07
C PHE A 67 -14.14 -12.34 -9.36
N SER A 68 -14.30 -13.35 -8.49
CA SER A 68 -15.49 -13.52 -7.65
C SER A 68 -15.80 -12.24 -6.86
N TYR A 69 -14.79 -11.74 -6.13
CA TYR A 69 -14.93 -10.51 -5.35
C TYR A 69 -15.20 -9.27 -6.23
N LYS A 70 -14.54 -9.18 -7.39
CA LYS A 70 -14.70 -8.08 -8.33
C LYS A 70 -16.13 -7.96 -8.84
N ILE A 71 -16.80 -9.08 -9.16
CA ILE A 71 -18.22 -9.09 -9.56
C ILE A 71 -19.10 -8.49 -8.45
N ILE A 72 -18.92 -8.94 -7.20
CA ILE A 72 -19.64 -8.37 -6.04
C ILE A 72 -19.39 -6.86 -5.92
N SER A 73 -18.13 -6.43 -6.09
CA SER A 73 -17.78 -5.02 -5.98
C SER A 73 -18.40 -4.14 -7.08
N LEU A 74 -18.56 -4.68 -8.29
CA LEU A 74 -19.14 -3.99 -9.45
C LEU A 74 -20.67 -3.90 -9.37
N LEU A 75 -21.32 -4.94 -8.83
CA LEU A 75 -22.78 -4.98 -8.67
C LEU A 75 -23.26 -4.21 -7.43
N PHE A 76 -22.41 -4.03 -6.42
CA PHE A 76 -22.81 -3.44 -5.14
C PHE A 76 -23.50 -2.08 -5.27
N SER A 77 -23.03 -1.21 -6.17
CA SER A 77 -23.56 0.16 -6.24
C SER A 77 -25.03 0.22 -6.65
N ASP A 78 -25.46 -0.73 -7.49
CA ASP A 78 -26.82 -0.81 -8.06
C ASP A 78 -27.71 -1.78 -7.29
N TYR A 79 -27.13 -2.85 -6.74
CA TYR A 79 -27.89 -3.96 -6.16
C TYR A 79 -27.78 -4.08 -4.63
N LYS A 80 -27.15 -3.12 -3.92
CA LYS A 80 -27.00 -3.18 -2.44
C LYS A 80 -28.30 -3.35 -1.62
N GLN A 81 -29.46 -3.03 -2.19
CA GLN A 81 -30.77 -3.21 -1.56
C GLN A 81 -31.55 -4.41 -2.12
N ASN A 82 -31.02 -5.10 -3.12
CA ASN A 82 -31.64 -6.28 -3.71
C ASN A 82 -31.37 -7.50 -2.82
N GLU A 83 -32.41 -8.19 -2.36
CA GLU A 83 -32.29 -9.29 -1.41
C GLU A 83 -31.51 -10.48 -1.97
N TYR A 84 -31.69 -10.81 -3.26
CA TYR A 84 -30.93 -11.87 -3.92
C TYR A 84 -29.44 -11.53 -3.95
N PHE A 85 -29.09 -10.32 -4.39
CA PHE A 85 -27.70 -9.86 -4.39
C PHE A 85 -27.09 -9.97 -2.99
N VAL A 86 -27.78 -9.47 -1.97
CA VAL A 86 -27.27 -9.49 -0.59
C VAL A 86 -27.07 -10.93 -0.10
N SER A 87 -27.97 -11.85 -0.42
CA SER A 87 -27.86 -13.27 -0.03
C SER A 87 -26.64 -13.94 -0.67
N TYR A 88 -26.49 -13.85 -1.99
CA TYR A 88 -25.34 -14.40 -2.70
C TYR A 88 -24.03 -13.72 -2.27
N ALA A 89 -24.01 -12.38 -2.16
CA ALA A 89 -22.83 -11.64 -1.73
C ALA A 89 -22.39 -12.05 -0.31
N ASN A 90 -23.35 -12.32 0.59
CA ASN A 90 -23.06 -12.83 1.92
C ASN A 90 -22.38 -14.21 1.87
N ALA A 91 -22.94 -15.15 1.11
CA ALA A 91 -22.33 -16.48 0.93
C ALA A 91 -20.92 -16.40 0.31
N ILE A 92 -20.76 -15.63 -0.76
CA ILE A 92 -19.49 -15.45 -1.46
C ILE A 92 -18.45 -14.81 -0.53
N LEU A 93 -18.79 -13.76 0.20
CA LEU A 93 -17.83 -13.06 1.07
C LEU A 93 -17.44 -13.88 2.31
N VAL A 94 -18.33 -14.75 2.81
CA VAL A 94 -18.00 -15.73 3.84
C VAL A 94 -17.00 -16.77 3.31
N ARG A 95 -17.24 -17.31 2.12
CA ARG A 95 -16.32 -18.27 1.48
C ARG A 95 -14.96 -17.67 1.17
N LEU A 96 -14.93 -16.44 0.68
CA LEU A 96 -13.70 -15.68 0.46
C LEU A 96 -13.02 -15.22 1.75
N GLY A 97 -13.70 -15.34 2.91
CA GLY A 97 -13.17 -14.87 4.18
C GLY A 97 -13.05 -13.36 4.29
N ASN A 98 -13.72 -12.58 3.44
CA ASN A 98 -13.60 -11.12 3.43
C ASN A 98 -14.65 -10.47 4.35
N PHE A 99 -14.47 -10.62 5.66
CA PHE A 99 -15.41 -10.08 6.66
C PHE A 99 -15.56 -8.56 6.66
N PRO A 100 -14.51 -7.75 6.43
CA PRO A 100 -14.68 -6.31 6.30
C PRO A 100 -15.64 -5.91 5.16
N ALA A 101 -15.50 -6.56 4.00
CA ALA A 101 -16.43 -6.37 2.89
C ALA A 101 -17.85 -6.86 3.24
N LEU A 102 -17.96 -7.99 3.95
CA LEU A 102 -19.24 -8.53 4.40
C LEU A 102 -19.99 -7.54 5.30
N GLU A 103 -19.30 -6.88 6.23
CA GLU A 103 -19.90 -5.86 7.09
C GLU A 103 -20.44 -4.67 6.29
N LEU A 104 -19.77 -4.28 5.19
CA LEU A 104 -20.26 -3.23 4.31
C LEU A 104 -21.53 -3.62 3.56
N VAL A 105 -21.63 -4.87 3.12
CA VAL A 105 -22.82 -5.40 2.43
C VAL A 105 -24.01 -5.52 3.39
N LEU A 106 -23.77 -5.97 4.63
CA LEU A 106 -24.82 -6.21 5.62
C LEU A 106 -25.26 -4.97 6.40
N LYS A 107 -24.53 -3.85 6.30
CA LYS A 107 -24.77 -2.64 7.13
C LYS A 107 -26.23 -2.18 7.15
N ASN A 108 -26.93 -2.30 6.02
CA ASN A 108 -28.33 -1.91 5.87
C ASN A 108 -29.31 -3.10 5.74
N ASN A 109 -28.81 -4.33 5.76
CA ASN A 109 -29.57 -5.54 5.43
C ASN A 109 -29.41 -6.58 6.56
N LYS A 110 -30.21 -6.45 7.62
CA LYS A 110 -30.06 -7.27 8.84
C LYS A 110 -30.73 -8.65 8.77
N ASN A 111 -31.73 -8.83 7.91
CA ASN A 111 -32.54 -10.04 7.83
C ASN A 111 -32.26 -10.81 6.53
N VAL A 112 -31.07 -11.39 6.42
CA VAL A 112 -30.67 -12.19 5.25
C VAL A 112 -30.84 -13.66 5.57
N ILE A 113 -31.68 -14.35 4.80
CA ILE A 113 -31.83 -15.80 4.88
C ILE A 113 -30.57 -16.45 4.29
N LEU A 114 -29.86 -17.22 5.11
CA LEU A 114 -28.68 -17.98 4.70
C LEU A 114 -29.01 -19.47 4.74
N SER A 115 -28.34 -20.25 3.89
CA SER A 115 -28.31 -21.70 4.08
C SER A 115 -27.60 -22.05 5.39
N ASN A 116 -28.01 -23.15 6.02
CA ASN A 116 -27.40 -23.61 7.27
C ASN A 116 -25.88 -23.84 7.12
N GLU A 117 -25.43 -24.31 5.96
CA GLU A 117 -24.01 -24.51 5.65
C GLU A 117 -23.22 -23.20 5.69
N ILE A 118 -23.67 -22.16 5.00
CA ILE A 118 -23.00 -20.85 5.00
C ILE A 118 -23.06 -20.20 6.37
N ALA A 119 -24.17 -20.35 7.08
CA ALA A 119 -24.30 -19.84 8.45
C ALA A 119 -23.29 -20.50 9.39
N LEU A 120 -23.13 -21.83 9.31
CA LEU A 120 -22.13 -22.58 10.06
C LEU A 120 -20.70 -22.18 9.68
N GLU A 121 -20.38 -22.14 8.38
CA GLU A 121 -19.06 -21.73 7.90
C GLU A 121 -18.70 -20.33 8.41
N ARG A 122 -19.64 -19.38 8.36
CA ARG A 122 -19.46 -18.03 8.90
C ARG A 122 -19.15 -18.04 10.39
N ILE A 123 -19.88 -18.82 11.19
CA ILE A 123 -19.66 -18.92 12.63
C ILE A 123 -18.28 -19.52 12.91
N VAL A 124 -17.93 -20.61 12.24
CA VAL A 124 -16.64 -21.29 12.39
C VAL A 124 -15.50 -20.33 12.06
N LYS A 125 -15.49 -19.75 10.84
CA LYS A 125 -14.43 -18.82 10.43
C LYS A 125 -14.35 -17.61 11.34
N LYS A 126 -15.47 -16.98 11.72
CA LYS A 126 -15.44 -15.84 12.64
C LYS A 126 -14.93 -16.20 14.03
N THR A 127 -15.13 -17.43 14.48
CA THR A 127 -14.66 -17.88 15.81
C THR A 127 -13.16 -18.08 15.79
N PHE A 128 -12.63 -18.80 14.79
CA PHE A 128 -11.19 -19.07 14.67
C PHE A 128 -10.38 -17.84 14.27
N GLN A 129 -10.92 -16.99 13.38
CA GLN A 129 -10.19 -15.85 12.81
C GLN A 129 -10.41 -14.56 13.59
N LYS A 130 -10.98 -14.62 14.80
CA LYS A 130 -11.12 -13.46 15.67
C LYS A 130 -9.74 -13.09 16.25
N ASP A 131 -9.40 -11.80 16.18
CA ASP A 131 -8.24 -11.29 16.91
C ASP A 131 -8.51 -11.41 18.43
N PRO A 132 -7.67 -12.14 19.19
CA PRO A 132 -7.86 -12.30 20.64
C PRO A 132 -7.88 -10.98 21.41
N TYR A 133 -7.23 -9.95 20.87
CA TYR A 133 -7.00 -8.67 21.54
C TYR A 133 -7.78 -7.50 20.92
N SER A 134 -8.71 -7.78 19.99
CA SER A 134 -9.59 -6.76 19.43
C SER A 134 -10.97 -7.30 19.04
N LYS A 135 -11.81 -6.42 18.49
CA LYS A 135 -13.12 -6.79 17.95
C LYS A 135 -13.07 -7.20 16.48
N PHE A 136 -11.89 -7.10 15.86
CA PHE A 136 -11.75 -7.35 14.43
C PHE A 136 -11.65 -8.86 14.15
N VAL A 137 -12.08 -9.24 12.95
CA VAL A 137 -11.96 -10.59 12.42
C VAL A 137 -11.02 -10.52 11.23
N PHE A 138 -9.97 -11.33 11.26
CA PHE A 138 -9.03 -11.46 10.16
C PHE A 138 -9.72 -12.00 8.92
N THR A 139 -9.29 -11.52 7.75
CA THR A 139 -9.58 -12.22 6.50
C THR A 139 -8.78 -13.51 6.41
N ASP A 140 -9.19 -14.47 5.58
CA ASP A 140 -8.48 -15.74 5.45
C ASP A 140 -6.96 -15.55 5.17
N PRO A 141 -6.51 -14.66 4.26
CA PRO A 141 -5.09 -14.37 4.10
C PRO A 141 -4.42 -13.73 5.33
N GLN A 142 -5.12 -12.85 6.05
CA GLN A 142 -4.57 -12.21 7.25
C GLN A 142 -4.38 -13.25 8.36
N PHE A 143 -5.35 -14.15 8.54
CA PHE A 143 -5.31 -15.21 9.54
C PHE A 143 -4.18 -16.20 9.25
N ASN A 144 -4.03 -16.62 7.98
CA ASN A 144 -2.95 -17.51 7.58
C ASN A 144 -1.56 -16.90 7.83
N ILE A 145 -1.37 -15.60 7.57
CA ILE A 145 -0.13 -14.90 7.91
C ILE A 145 0.04 -14.86 9.43
N TYR A 146 -0.99 -14.48 10.18
CA TYR A 146 -0.94 -14.37 11.64
C TYR A 146 -0.55 -15.70 12.31
N GLU A 147 -1.14 -16.82 11.90
CA GLU A 147 -0.77 -18.15 12.40
C GLU A 147 0.66 -18.55 11.98
N ALA A 148 1.07 -18.25 10.74
CA ALA A 148 2.43 -18.49 10.32
C ALA A 148 3.47 -17.68 11.12
N LEU A 149 3.15 -16.45 11.51
CA LEU A 149 4.02 -15.62 12.35
C LEU A 149 4.27 -16.26 13.73
N LYS A 150 3.26 -16.91 14.33
CA LYS A 150 3.38 -17.58 15.64
C LYS A 150 4.31 -18.79 15.62
N ASN A 151 4.33 -19.52 14.51
CA ASN A 151 5.04 -20.79 14.39
C ASN A 151 6.49 -20.64 13.93
N ASN A 152 6.94 -19.43 13.61
CA ASN A 152 8.25 -19.19 13.01
C ASN A 152 9.06 -18.13 13.77
N ASN A 153 10.39 -18.29 13.79
CA ASN A 153 11.31 -17.32 14.40
C ASN A 153 11.74 -16.21 13.43
N HIS A 154 11.54 -16.42 12.13
CA HIS A 154 11.67 -15.39 11.12
C HIS A 154 10.59 -15.57 10.08
N TYR A 155 10.08 -14.49 9.50
CA TYR A 155 9.03 -14.64 8.49
C TYR A 155 9.03 -13.48 7.53
N SER A 156 8.75 -13.74 6.26
CA SER A 156 8.63 -12.67 5.26
C SER A 156 7.33 -12.79 4.51
N PHE A 157 6.49 -11.77 4.62
CA PHE A 157 5.22 -11.73 3.90
C PHE A 157 5.09 -10.49 3.02
N SER A 158 4.33 -10.68 1.95
CA SER A 158 4.06 -9.67 0.95
C SER A 158 2.59 -9.70 0.56
N GLY A 159 2.03 -8.53 0.29
CA GLY A 159 0.68 -8.43 -0.27
C GLY A 159 0.25 -7.00 -0.55
N PRO A 160 -0.97 -6.81 -1.10
CA PRO A 160 -1.51 -5.50 -1.42
C PRO A 160 -1.46 -4.53 -0.23
N THR A 161 -1.36 -3.23 -0.50
CA THR A 161 -1.46 -2.18 0.54
C THR A 161 -2.81 -2.24 1.27
N SER A 162 -3.86 -2.68 0.59
CA SER A 162 -5.20 -2.92 1.15
C SER A 162 -5.29 -4.14 2.09
N LEU A 163 -4.28 -5.03 2.13
CA LEU A 163 -4.28 -6.23 2.98
C LEU A 163 -4.29 -5.92 4.47
N GLY A 164 -3.90 -4.72 4.90
CA GLY A 164 -3.82 -4.38 6.33
C GLY A 164 -2.58 -4.96 7.01
N LYS A 165 -1.43 -4.93 6.34
CA LYS A 165 -0.16 -5.49 6.84
C LYS A 165 0.24 -4.96 8.22
N SER A 166 0.07 -3.65 8.47
CA SER A 166 0.32 -3.09 9.80
C SER A 166 -0.62 -3.67 10.87
N PHE A 167 -1.88 -3.94 10.54
CA PHE A 167 -2.83 -4.55 11.48
C PHE A 167 -2.41 -5.98 11.87
N ILE A 168 -1.92 -6.77 10.90
CA ILE A 168 -1.37 -8.11 11.18
C ILE A 168 -0.17 -8.02 12.13
N MET A 169 0.77 -7.11 11.85
CA MET A 169 1.94 -6.87 12.73
C MET A 169 1.53 -6.42 14.12
N GLU A 170 0.58 -5.48 14.22
CA GLU A 170 0.06 -4.96 15.49
C GLU A 170 -0.59 -6.08 16.32
N ALA A 171 -1.40 -6.94 15.70
CA ALA A 171 -2.03 -8.07 16.38
C ALA A 171 -1.00 -9.12 16.85
N PHE A 172 0.00 -9.40 16.03
CA PHE A 172 1.07 -10.33 16.40
C PHE A 172 1.97 -9.76 17.53
N ILE A 173 2.27 -8.46 17.51
CA ILE A 173 2.97 -7.80 18.63
C ILE A 173 2.16 -7.94 19.92
N LYS A 174 0.84 -7.73 19.90
CA LYS A 174 -0.02 -7.95 21.08
C LYS A 174 0.04 -9.40 21.54
N TYR A 175 -0.04 -10.35 20.62
CA TYR A 175 0.12 -11.77 20.94
C TYR A 175 1.44 -12.06 21.66
N LEU A 176 2.58 -11.60 21.12
CA LEU A 176 3.89 -11.81 21.75
C LEU A 176 3.95 -11.23 23.17
N ILE A 177 3.46 -10.00 23.34
CA ILE A 177 3.41 -9.31 24.63
C ILE A 177 2.70 -10.15 25.69
N HIS A 178 1.56 -10.75 25.33
CA HIS A 178 0.73 -11.52 26.26
C HIS A 178 1.28 -12.94 26.50
N GLU A 179 1.65 -13.68 25.45
CA GLU A 179 2.14 -15.06 25.57
C GLU A 179 3.51 -15.14 26.23
N HIS A 180 4.38 -14.15 26.00
CA HIS A 180 5.71 -14.11 26.59
C HIS A 180 5.76 -13.32 27.91
N ASN A 181 4.62 -13.18 28.60
CA ASN A 181 4.50 -12.55 29.92
C ASN A 181 5.19 -11.18 30.02
N TYR A 182 5.05 -10.35 28.98
CA TYR A 182 5.56 -8.99 28.94
C TYR A 182 7.07 -8.86 29.13
N ASN A 183 7.87 -9.79 28.58
CA ASN A 183 9.31 -9.87 28.85
C ASN A 183 10.22 -9.48 27.66
N GLU A 184 9.67 -9.27 26.47
CA GLU A 184 10.46 -9.12 25.24
C GLU A 184 10.56 -7.66 24.80
N ASN A 185 11.74 -7.23 24.33
CA ASN A 185 11.90 -5.91 23.71
C ASN A 185 11.76 -6.03 22.19
N ILE A 186 10.98 -5.11 21.62
CA ILE A 186 10.58 -5.16 20.21
C ILE A 186 11.06 -3.91 19.50
N VAL A 187 11.57 -4.06 18.27
CA VAL A 187 11.86 -2.95 17.36
C VAL A 187 10.92 -3.01 16.16
N ILE A 188 10.31 -1.88 15.82
CA ILE A 188 9.66 -1.65 14.54
C ILE A 188 10.58 -0.74 13.72
N LEU A 189 11.20 -1.30 12.69
CA LEU A 189 12.09 -0.59 11.78
C LEU A 189 11.25 0.02 10.65
N VAL A 190 11.29 1.35 10.55
CA VAL A 190 10.59 2.11 9.51
C VAL A 190 11.60 2.82 8.59
N PRO A 191 11.31 2.96 7.28
CA PRO A 191 12.25 3.58 6.36
C PRO A 191 12.45 5.07 6.63
N THR A 192 11.44 5.81 7.07
CA THR A 192 11.52 7.29 7.13
C THR A 192 11.17 7.87 8.51
N ARG A 193 11.69 9.07 8.77
CA ARG A 193 11.38 9.83 10.01
C ARG A 193 9.90 10.21 10.11
N ALA A 194 9.21 10.39 8.99
CA ALA A 194 7.78 10.70 8.97
C ALA A 194 6.96 9.53 9.55
N LEU A 195 7.33 8.29 9.18
CA LEU A 195 6.69 7.08 9.69
C LEU A 195 6.93 6.85 11.19
N ILE A 196 8.08 7.30 11.74
CA ILE A 196 8.38 7.10 13.16
C ILE A 196 7.23 7.62 14.03
N ASN A 197 6.81 8.87 13.83
CA ASN A 197 5.78 9.47 14.66
C ASN A 197 4.43 8.79 14.46
N GLN A 198 4.09 8.48 13.20
CA GLN A 198 2.84 7.82 12.86
C GLN A 198 2.72 6.45 13.53
N VAL A 199 3.76 5.62 13.43
CA VAL A 199 3.81 4.27 14.03
C VAL A 199 3.89 4.38 15.56
N THR A 200 4.71 5.31 16.09
CA THR A 200 4.81 5.55 17.55
C THR A 200 3.46 5.91 18.16
N ASN A 201 2.77 6.90 17.59
CA ASN A 201 1.47 7.34 18.11
C ASN A 201 0.41 6.26 18.00
N ARG A 202 0.45 5.47 16.91
CA ARG A 202 -0.43 4.33 16.74
C ARG A 202 -0.19 3.26 17.80
N MET A 203 1.05 2.82 17.99
CA MET A 203 1.40 1.82 19.01
C MET A 203 1.05 2.31 20.42
N LYS A 204 1.27 3.59 20.75
CA LYS A 204 0.85 4.17 22.03
C LYS A 204 -0.65 4.10 22.26
N ARG A 205 -1.45 4.30 21.21
CA ARG A 205 -2.92 4.20 21.29
C ARG A 205 -3.37 2.75 21.44
N GLU A 206 -2.76 1.84 20.67
CA GLU A 206 -3.10 0.42 20.69
C GLU A 206 -2.68 -0.31 21.97
N LEU A 207 -1.64 0.18 22.64
CA LEU A 207 -1.10 -0.38 23.88
C LEU A 207 -1.43 0.47 25.11
N LYS A 208 -2.47 1.31 25.02
CA LYS A 208 -2.88 2.18 26.13
C LYS A 208 -3.20 1.38 27.41
N ASP A 209 -3.66 0.15 27.24
CA ASP A 209 -4.07 -0.73 28.34
C ASP A 209 -2.91 -1.63 28.85
N VAL A 210 -1.71 -1.51 28.26
CA VAL A 210 -0.52 -2.33 28.61
C VAL A 210 0.53 -1.46 29.31
N ASN A 211 0.40 -1.31 30.63
CA ASN A 211 1.26 -0.43 31.43
C ASN A 211 2.74 -0.88 31.51
N GLN A 212 3.01 -2.15 31.26
CA GLN A 212 4.35 -2.77 31.31
C GLN A 212 5.23 -2.37 30.12
N TYR A 213 4.63 -1.87 29.02
CA TYR A 213 5.34 -1.49 27.82
C TYR A 213 5.43 0.02 27.64
N LYS A 214 6.61 0.47 27.24
CA LYS A 214 6.84 1.86 26.84
C LYS A 214 7.20 1.93 25.36
N VAL A 215 6.45 2.74 24.61
CA VAL A 215 6.75 3.01 23.20
C VAL A 215 7.70 4.20 23.10
N LEU A 216 8.89 3.96 22.56
CA LEU A 216 9.95 4.96 22.41
C LEU A 216 10.38 5.07 20.95
N SER A 217 10.72 6.29 20.52
CA SER A 217 11.29 6.52 19.20
C SER A 217 12.76 6.96 19.24
N HIS A 218 13.29 7.27 20.43
CA HIS A 218 14.66 7.74 20.61
C HIS A 218 15.59 6.57 20.95
N PRO A 219 16.83 6.56 20.41
CA PRO A 219 17.78 5.46 20.62
C PRO A 219 18.43 5.47 22.02
N VAL A 220 18.29 6.56 22.76
CA VAL A 220 18.80 6.70 24.12
C VAL A 220 17.63 6.54 25.07
N ILE A 221 17.73 5.56 25.97
CA ILE A 221 16.76 5.39 27.06
C ILE A 221 17.18 6.34 28.19
N PRO A 222 16.35 7.34 28.55
CA PRO A 222 16.68 8.22 29.67
C PRO A 222 16.77 7.40 30.96
N LYS A 223 17.79 7.67 31.80
CA LYS A 223 18.01 6.93 33.06
C LYS A 223 16.79 6.89 33.99
N LEU A 224 15.89 7.88 33.93
CA LEU A 224 14.61 7.91 34.65
C LEU A 224 13.62 6.80 34.24
N HIS A 225 13.85 6.15 33.10
CA HIS A 225 12.97 5.09 32.58
C HIS A 225 13.61 3.72 32.64
N SER A 226 14.88 3.63 33.04
CA SER A 226 15.65 2.39 33.20
C SER A 226 15.26 1.64 34.48
N ASN A 227 13.97 1.32 34.66
CA ASN A 227 13.53 0.37 35.68
C ASN A 227 13.55 -1.05 35.09
N ASP A 228 14.14 -2.01 35.79
CA ASP A 228 14.29 -3.42 35.33
C ASP A 228 12.98 -4.13 34.97
N LYS A 229 11.84 -3.60 35.44
CA LYS A 229 10.50 -4.16 35.21
C LYS A 229 9.80 -3.65 33.95
N GLN A 230 10.35 -2.66 33.24
CA GLN A 230 9.70 -2.08 32.06
C GLN A 230 10.28 -2.67 30.76
N ARG A 231 9.40 -2.99 29.80
CA ARG A 231 9.80 -3.43 28.45
C ARG A 231 9.48 -2.38 27.41
N TYR A 232 10.13 -2.50 26.26
CA TYR A 232 10.15 -1.43 25.27
C TYR A 232 9.68 -1.91 23.91
N ILE A 233 8.91 -1.04 23.26
CA ILE A 233 8.68 -1.09 21.82
C ILE A 233 9.32 0.14 21.22
N PHE A 234 10.37 -0.10 20.45
CA PHE A 234 11.12 0.93 19.78
C PHE A 234 10.61 1.13 18.37
N VAL A 235 10.45 2.37 17.94
CA VAL A 235 10.17 2.71 16.54
C VAL A 235 11.37 3.48 15.99
N PHE A 236 12.17 2.82 15.17
CA PHE A 236 13.47 3.33 14.73
C PHE A 236 13.56 3.45 13.20
N THR A 237 14.38 4.40 12.75
CA THR A 237 14.99 4.36 11.42
C THR A 237 16.32 3.60 11.49
N PRO A 238 16.92 3.21 10.34
CA PRO A 238 18.21 2.51 10.33
C PRO A 238 19.31 3.21 11.12
N GLU A 239 19.40 4.54 11.04
CA GLU A 239 20.39 5.34 11.77
C GLU A 239 20.23 5.21 13.29
N ARG A 240 18.97 5.27 13.77
CA ARG A 240 18.65 5.14 15.19
C ARG A 240 18.90 3.73 15.69
N LEU A 241 18.60 2.71 14.88
CA LEU A 241 18.88 1.32 15.22
C LEU A 241 20.37 1.05 15.35
N ILE A 242 21.19 1.51 14.40
CA ILE A 242 22.66 1.37 14.49
C ILE A 242 23.17 2.07 15.76
N THR A 243 22.69 3.29 16.04
CA THR A 243 23.07 4.02 17.26
C THR A 243 22.70 3.22 18.52
N TYR A 244 21.49 2.66 18.56
CA TYR A 244 21.00 1.86 19.68
C TYR A 244 21.84 0.60 19.87
N LEU A 245 22.15 -0.14 18.80
CA LEU A 245 22.93 -1.37 18.85
C LEU A 245 24.41 -1.14 19.21
N SER A 246 24.92 0.08 18.97
CA SER A 246 26.31 0.43 19.29
C SER A 246 26.55 0.65 20.79
N ASN A 247 25.50 0.89 21.58
CA ASN A 247 25.61 1.04 23.02
C ASN A 247 25.36 -0.31 23.72
N GLY A 248 26.35 -0.81 24.45
CA GLY A 248 26.28 -2.09 25.15
C GLY A 248 25.34 -2.11 26.36
N ASP A 249 25.08 -0.93 26.96
CA ASP A 249 24.19 -0.80 28.12
C ASP A 249 22.70 -0.83 27.75
N ASN A 250 22.40 -0.77 26.45
CA ASN A 250 21.03 -0.78 25.99
C ASN A 250 20.41 -2.18 26.16
N PRO A 251 19.13 -2.26 26.58
CA PRO A 251 18.40 -3.51 26.66
C PRO A 251 18.47 -4.31 25.36
N LYS A 252 18.67 -5.63 25.50
CA LYS A 252 18.65 -6.57 24.37
C LYS A 252 17.31 -6.46 23.63
N ILE A 253 17.36 -6.51 22.31
CA ILE A 253 16.19 -6.61 21.43
C ILE A 253 15.96 -8.09 21.12
N ASP A 254 14.71 -8.53 21.15
CA ASP A 254 14.33 -9.91 20.88
C ASP A 254 13.67 -10.06 19.50
N TYR A 255 12.81 -9.10 19.12
CA TYR A 255 12.07 -9.12 17.85
C TYR A 255 12.28 -7.83 17.06
N MET A 256 12.35 -7.97 15.74
CA MET A 256 12.37 -6.87 14.80
C MET A 256 11.32 -7.05 13.72
N PHE A 257 10.45 -6.06 13.61
CA PHE A 257 9.47 -5.93 12.55
C PHE A 257 9.97 -4.90 11.54
N ILE A 258 10.20 -5.34 10.31
CA ILE A 258 10.65 -4.53 9.20
C ILE A 258 9.44 -4.23 8.32
N ASP A 259 8.92 -3.00 8.41
CA ASP A 259 7.86 -2.53 7.52
C ASP A 259 8.46 -1.94 6.23
N GLU A 260 7.73 -2.05 5.13
CA GLU A 260 8.15 -1.59 3.81
C GLU A 260 9.53 -2.14 3.36
N ALA A 261 9.81 -3.41 3.62
CA ALA A 261 11.12 -4.06 3.41
C ALA A 261 11.68 -3.91 1.97
N HIS A 262 10.81 -3.73 0.98
CA HIS A 262 11.18 -3.45 -0.41
C HIS A 262 12.08 -2.22 -0.59
N LYS A 263 12.06 -1.25 0.35
CA LYS A 263 12.95 -0.08 0.33
C LYS A 263 14.43 -0.46 0.47
N MET A 264 14.75 -1.56 1.17
CA MET A 264 16.11 -2.05 1.34
C MET A 264 16.77 -2.45 0.02
N VAL A 265 15.96 -2.99 -0.90
CA VAL A 265 16.40 -3.62 -2.15
C VAL A 265 16.14 -2.74 -3.38
N SER A 266 15.61 -1.53 -3.15
CA SER A 266 15.39 -0.54 -4.21
C SER A 266 16.71 -0.11 -4.82
N LYS A 267 16.79 -0.14 -6.15
CA LYS A 267 18.01 0.21 -6.90
C LYS A 267 18.29 1.71 -6.96
N LYS A 268 17.29 2.52 -6.61
CA LYS A 268 17.34 3.99 -6.70
C LYS A 268 17.43 4.66 -5.33
N ASP A 269 17.25 3.90 -4.25
CA ASP A 269 17.29 4.43 -2.90
C ASP A 269 18.72 4.32 -2.32
N SER A 270 19.37 5.47 -2.13
CA SER A 270 20.71 5.54 -1.54
C SER A 270 20.75 5.10 -0.08
N ARG A 271 19.59 4.93 0.58
CA ARG A 271 19.47 4.43 1.95
C ARG A 271 19.33 2.92 2.04
N GLY A 272 19.14 2.22 0.92
CA GLY A 272 19.11 0.75 0.86
C GLY A 272 20.31 0.07 1.55
N PRO A 273 21.57 0.49 1.27
CA PRO A 273 22.75 -0.06 1.94
C PRO A 273 22.72 0.08 3.48
N LEU A 274 22.28 1.24 3.97
CA LEU A 274 22.19 1.50 5.40
C LEU A 274 21.11 0.63 6.05
N PHE A 275 19.98 0.44 5.37
CA PHE A 275 18.89 -0.42 5.81
C PHE A 275 19.35 -1.88 5.93
N TYR A 276 20.06 -2.38 4.90
CA TYR A 276 20.68 -3.71 4.92
C TYR A 276 21.66 -3.87 6.09
N HIS A 277 22.57 -2.91 6.28
CA HIS A 277 23.55 -2.97 7.36
C HIS A 277 22.89 -2.96 8.74
N ALA A 278 21.88 -2.12 8.96
CA ALA A 278 21.20 -2.04 10.26
C ALA A 278 20.52 -3.35 10.66
N ILE A 279 19.85 -4.03 9.71
CA ILE A 279 19.20 -5.32 9.96
C ILE A 279 20.26 -6.40 10.21
N LEU A 280 21.35 -6.41 9.43
CA LEU A 280 22.44 -7.36 9.62
C LEU A 280 23.10 -7.23 11.01
N GLN A 281 23.29 -6.00 11.51
CA GLN A 281 23.80 -5.79 12.87
C GLN A 281 22.85 -6.36 13.93
N ALA A 282 21.54 -6.28 13.72
CA ALA A 282 20.57 -6.83 14.64
C ALA A 282 20.49 -8.36 14.57
N GLU A 283 20.55 -8.92 13.36
CA GLU A 283 20.59 -10.36 13.13
C GLU A 283 21.76 -11.01 13.88
N ARG A 284 22.94 -10.39 13.85
CA ARG A 284 24.13 -10.84 14.60
C ARG A 284 23.96 -10.83 16.12
N LYS A 285 23.00 -10.06 16.65
CA LYS A 285 22.61 -10.08 18.07
C LYS A 285 21.48 -11.09 18.35
N SER A 286 21.23 -12.01 17.42
CA SER A 286 20.19 -13.05 17.49
C SER A 286 18.78 -12.49 17.59
N VAL A 287 18.52 -11.35 16.95
CA VAL A 287 17.18 -10.76 16.87
C VAL A 287 16.34 -11.53 15.85
N LYS A 288 15.11 -11.88 16.21
CA LYS A 288 14.12 -12.52 15.32
C LYS A 288 13.58 -11.53 14.30
N LEU A 289 13.54 -11.90 13.02
CA LEU A 289 13.29 -10.96 11.91
C LEU A 289 11.96 -11.22 11.21
N PHE A 290 11.10 -10.20 11.14
CA PHE A 290 9.79 -10.28 10.50
C PHE A 290 9.65 -9.19 9.44
N PHE A 291 9.51 -9.56 8.17
CA PHE A 291 9.47 -8.64 7.04
C PHE A 291 8.06 -8.49 6.48
N SER A 292 7.70 -7.24 6.17
CA SER A 292 6.49 -6.91 5.41
C SER A 292 6.82 -6.05 4.20
N SER A 293 6.18 -6.35 3.07
CA SER A 293 6.38 -5.59 1.83
C SER A 293 5.11 -5.51 0.96
N PRO A 294 4.98 -4.48 0.10
CA PRO A 294 3.86 -4.33 -0.81
C PRO A 294 4.13 -5.07 -2.13
N ASN A 295 3.23 -5.97 -2.53
CA ASN A 295 3.17 -6.58 -3.87
C ASN A 295 4.49 -7.18 -4.42
N VAL A 296 5.41 -7.59 -3.55
CA VAL A 296 6.64 -8.32 -3.91
C VAL A 296 6.28 -9.80 -4.19
N PRO A 297 6.51 -10.33 -5.41
CA PRO A 297 6.15 -11.71 -5.72
C PRO A 297 7.06 -12.75 -5.05
N ASN A 298 8.31 -12.38 -4.76
CA ASN A 298 9.33 -13.24 -4.17
C ASN A 298 9.77 -12.73 -2.80
N ALA A 299 8.90 -12.89 -1.79
CA ALA A 299 9.15 -12.40 -0.43
C ALA A 299 10.36 -13.10 0.25
N GLU A 300 10.72 -14.30 -0.21
CA GLU A 300 11.87 -15.08 0.24
C GLU A 300 13.21 -14.36 0.08
N VAL A 301 13.26 -13.39 -0.84
CA VAL A 301 14.45 -12.60 -1.11
C VAL A 301 14.96 -11.84 0.12
N PHE A 302 14.05 -11.44 1.03
CA PHE A 302 14.42 -10.70 2.23
C PHE A 302 15.08 -11.62 3.27
N LEU A 303 14.62 -12.87 3.39
CA LEU A 303 15.23 -13.88 4.25
C LEU A 303 16.58 -14.36 3.69
N GLN A 304 16.66 -14.53 2.37
CA GLN A 304 17.90 -14.91 1.69
C GLN A 304 19.05 -13.92 1.93
N LEU A 305 18.76 -12.62 2.06
CA LEU A 305 19.77 -11.59 2.34
C LEU A 305 20.46 -11.75 3.70
N PHE A 306 19.84 -12.48 4.62
CA PHE A 306 20.32 -12.71 5.98
C PHE A 306 20.48 -14.21 6.29
N GLU A 307 20.66 -15.03 5.25
CA GLU A 307 20.96 -16.47 5.34
C GLU A 307 19.93 -17.25 6.18
N LYS A 308 18.65 -16.87 6.08
CA LYS A 308 17.52 -17.56 6.74
C LYS A 308 16.79 -18.51 5.79
N SER A 309 15.97 -19.41 6.33
CA SER A 309 15.17 -20.34 5.53
C SER A 309 14.25 -19.58 4.58
N ILE A 310 14.24 -19.99 3.31
CA ILE A 310 13.39 -19.38 2.26
C ILE A 310 11.96 -19.93 2.26
N GLU A 311 11.68 -20.94 3.07
CA GLU A 311 10.36 -21.58 3.17
C GLU A 311 9.39 -20.77 4.05
N GLU A 312 9.92 -19.95 4.96
CA GLU A 312 9.13 -19.19 5.95
C GLU A 312 8.57 -17.89 5.35
N THR A 313 7.78 -18.03 4.29
CA THR A 313 7.31 -16.89 3.50
C THR A 313 5.88 -17.03 2.97
N MET A 314 5.25 -15.90 2.68
CA MET A 314 3.96 -15.87 2.00
C MET A 314 3.81 -14.64 1.09
N SER A 315 3.40 -14.86 -0.16
CA SER A 315 3.04 -13.79 -1.10
C SER A 315 1.55 -13.86 -1.41
N VAL A 316 0.78 -12.97 -0.79
CA VAL A 316 -0.67 -12.87 -0.97
C VAL A 316 -0.96 -12.07 -2.24
N LYS A 317 -1.65 -12.70 -3.19
CA LYS A 317 -2.14 -12.06 -4.42
C LYS A 317 -3.64 -11.72 -4.36
N GLU A 318 -4.34 -12.26 -3.36
CA GLU A 318 -5.74 -11.95 -3.09
C GLU A 318 -5.84 -10.50 -2.62
N SER A 319 -6.65 -9.68 -3.29
CA SER A 319 -6.87 -8.30 -2.89
C SER A 319 -8.22 -8.18 -2.21
N PRO A 320 -8.26 -7.81 -0.92
CA PRO A 320 -9.52 -7.70 -0.21
C PRO A 320 -10.30 -6.43 -0.58
N VAL A 321 -9.75 -5.60 -1.49
CA VAL A 321 -10.40 -4.44 -2.11
C VAL A 321 -10.18 -4.49 -3.62
N ALA A 322 -11.26 -4.36 -4.39
CA ALA A 322 -11.19 -4.43 -5.84
C ALA A 322 -10.64 -3.11 -6.40
N GLN A 323 -10.04 -3.14 -7.58
CA GLN A 323 -9.49 -1.92 -8.19
C GLN A 323 -10.04 -1.76 -9.60
N ASN A 324 -10.59 -0.58 -9.87
CA ASN A 324 -10.97 -0.13 -11.20
C ASN A 324 -9.85 0.74 -11.76
N ARG A 325 -9.53 0.57 -13.04
CA ARG A 325 -8.37 1.22 -13.65
C ARG A 325 -8.82 1.95 -14.90
N TYR A 326 -8.56 3.26 -14.92
CA TYR A 326 -8.95 4.15 -15.98
C TYR A 326 -7.77 4.98 -16.46
N PHE A 327 -7.82 5.36 -17.73
CA PHE A 327 -6.95 6.39 -18.31
C PHE A 327 -7.82 7.53 -18.82
N LEU A 328 -7.51 8.74 -18.35
CA LEU A 328 -8.14 9.98 -18.76
C LEU A 328 -7.12 10.76 -19.60
N ASP A 329 -7.19 10.65 -20.92
CA ASP A 329 -6.34 11.38 -21.85
C ASP A 329 -7.05 12.64 -22.33
N LEU A 330 -6.88 13.74 -21.59
CA LEU A 330 -7.43 15.04 -21.98
C LEU A 330 -6.65 15.67 -23.13
N TYR A 331 -5.43 15.20 -23.39
CA TYR A 331 -4.61 15.68 -24.51
C TYR A 331 -5.12 15.15 -25.85
N ASN A 332 -5.47 13.86 -25.90
CA ASN A 332 -6.00 13.18 -27.09
C ASN A 332 -7.52 12.94 -27.07
N ASP A 333 -8.24 13.48 -26.08
CA ASP A 333 -9.70 13.29 -25.89
C ASP A 333 -10.16 11.85 -25.83
N LYS A 334 -9.54 11.06 -24.96
CA LYS A 334 -9.78 9.64 -24.90
C LYS A 334 -9.94 9.16 -23.48
N LEU A 335 -10.98 8.35 -23.25
CA LEU A 335 -11.17 7.61 -22.01
C LEU A 335 -10.88 6.14 -22.28
N THR A 336 -10.09 5.52 -21.43
CA THR A 336 -9.82 4.08 -21.49
C THR A 336 -10.21 3.41 -20.18
N LEU A 337 -10.91 2.30 -20.27
CA LEU A 337 -11.07 1.31 -19.20
C LEU A 337 -10.07 0.17 -19.45
N PHE A 338 -9.25 -0.14 -18.45
CA PHE A 338 -8.36 -1.31 -18.51
C PHE A 338 -9.06 -2.54 -17.94
N SER A 339 -9.59 -3.39 -18.84
CA SER A 339 -10.28 -4.63 -18.45
C SER A 339 -9.32 -5.64 -17.81
N ASP A 340 -9.84 -6.46 -16.90
CA ASP A 340 -9.08 -7.58 -16.33
C ASP A 340 -8.91 -8.77 -17.32
N PHE A 341 -9.56 -8.73 -18.50
CA PHE A 341 -9.44 -9.71 -19.60
C PHE A 341 -8.60 -9.25 -20.80
N ASN A 342 -7.77 -8.21 -20.66
CA ASN A 342 -6.84 -7.70 -21.69
C ASN A 342 -7.48 -7.16 -22.98
N GLU A 343 -8.77 -6.85 -22.97
CA GLU A 343 -9.43 -6.05 -24.01
C GLU A 343 -9.86 -4.72 -23.41
N ASP A 344 -9.03 -3.70 -23.61
CA ASP A 344 -9.31 -2.36 -23.10
C ASP A 344 -10.45 -1.73 -23.90
N MET A 345 -11.35 -1.04 -23.21
CA MET A 345 -12.39 -0.26 -23.87
C MET A 345 -11.96 1.19 -23.98
N GLU A 346 -12.13 1.76 -25.17
CA GLU A 346 -11.77 3.14 -25.44
C GLU A 346 -12.97 3.89 -26.02
N ILE A 347 -13.22 5.09 -25.50
CA ILE A 347 -14.27 5.98 -26.00
C ILE A 347 -13.72 7.40 -26.15
N PRO A 348 -14.13 8.14 -27.20
CA PRO A 348 -13.74 9.53 -27.37
C PRO A 348 -14.44 10.42 -26.34
N ILE A 349 -13.76 11.44 -25.86
CA ILE A 349 -14.35 12.54 -25.10
C ILE A 349 -15.02 13.46 -26.12
N ILE A 350 -16.34 13.36 -26.23
CA ILE A 350 -17.12 14.26 -27.10
C ILE A 350 -17.03 15.67 -26.52
N ARG A 351 -16.57 16.62 -27.34
CA ARG A 351 -16.40 18.04 -27.01
C ARG A 351 -17.55 18.82 -27.64
N ASN A 352 -18.32 19.59 -26.87
CA ASN A 352 -19.14 20.66 -27.46
C ASN A 352 -18.31 21.95 -27.56
N GLU A 353 -18.69 22.91 -28.40
CA GLU A 353 -17.93 24.16 -28.58
C GLU A 353 -18.00 25.10 -27.35
N GLU A 354 -19.03 24.96 -26.50
CA GLU A 354 -19.21 25.71 -25.24
C GLU A 354 -18.60 25.00 -24.01
N ASP A 355 -17.83 23.93 -24.24
CA ASP A 355 -17.64 22.90 -23.24
C ASP A 355 -16.33 23.04 -22.45
N THR A 356 -16.50 23.21 -21.16
CA THR A 356 -15.42 23.34 -20.17
C THR A 356 -14.65 22.01 -19.94
N ARG A 357 -15.00 20.92 -20.65
CA ARG A 357 -14.40 19.57 -20.61
C ARG A 357 -12.89 19.46 -20.91
N LYS A 358 -12.19 20.56 -21.23
CA LYS A 358 -10.70 20.61 -21.26
C LYS A 358 -10.08 20.76 -19.88
N ASP A 359 -10.83 21.23 -18.90
CA ASP A 359 -10.28 21.52 -17.57
C ASP A 359 -10.21 20.24 -16.72
N PHE A 360 -8.99 19.83 -16.42
CA PHE A 360 -8.71 18.76 -15.46
C PHE A 360 -9.43 18.99 -14.12
N ASN A 361 -9.57 20.24 -13.67
CA ASN A 361 -10.22 20.56 -12.41
C ASN A 361 -11.69 20.14 -12.40
N LEU A 362 -12.41 20.30 -13.51
CA LEU A 362 -13.81 19.89 -13.61
C LEU A 362 -13.97 18.38 -13.63
N TRP A 363 -13.09 17.68 -14.34
CA TRP A 363 -13.03 16.21 -14.27
C TRP A 363 -12.71 15.72 -12.86
N LEU A 364 -11.77 16.38 -12.17
CA LEU A 364 -11.41 16.04 -10.80
C LEU A 364 -12.56 16.27 -9.81
N ASP A 365 -13.33 17.37 -9.96
CA ASP A 365 -14.54 17.59 -9.16
C ASP A 365 -15.59 16.52 -9.48
N LYS A 366 -15.95 16.35 -10.76
CA LYS A 366 -16.98 15.39 -11.20
C LYS A 366 -16.71 13.97 -10.72
N LEU A 367 -15.49 13.45 -10.95
CA LEU A 367 -15.12 12.07 -10.60
C LEU A 367 -14.80 11.91 -9.11
N GLY A 368 -14.33 12.98 -8.46
CA GLY A 368 -13.92 12.97 -7.07
C GLY A 368 -15.03 13.28 -6.07
N LYS A 369 -16.17 13.80 -6.53
CA LYS A 369 -17.26 14.30 -5.69
C LYS A 369 -17.70 13.27 -4.65
N ASN A 370 -17.97 13.74 -3.42
CA ASN A 370 -18.39 12.94 -2.26
C ASN A 370 -17.43 11.83 -1.82
N ASN A 371 -16.23 11.80 -2.38
CA ASN A 371 -15.23 10.77 -2.11
C ASN A 371 -13.94 11.41 -1.57
N LYS A 372 -13.04 10.55 -1.09
CA LYS A 372 -11.68 10.96 -0.74
C LYS A 372 -10.76 10.72 -1.91
N ASN A 373 -9.99 11.74 -2.24
CA ASN A 373 -9.22 11.80 -3.47
C ASN A 373 -7.77 12.12 -3.15
N ILE A 374 -6.86 11.35 -3.72
CA ILE A 374 -5.43 11.64 -3.73
C ILE A 374 -5.06 12.01 -5.16
N VAL A 375 -4.38 13.14 -5.33
CA VAL A 375 -3.84 13.58 -6.61
C VAL A 375 -2.33 13.58 -6.52
N TYR A 376 -1.70 12.68 -7.27
CA TYR A 376 -0.25 12.57 -7.33
C TYR A 376 0.33 13.48 -8.42
N CYS A 377 1.29 14.31 -8.02
CA CYS A 377 2.07 15.19 -8.87
C CYS A 377 3.56 14.93 -8.67
N ASN A 378 4.36 15.09 -9.73
CA ASN A 378 5.79 14.80 -9.65
C ASN A 378 6.62 15.88 -8.94
N SER A 379 6.19 17.15 -8.95
CA SER A 379 6.93 18.27 -8.37
C SER A 379 6.12 19.04 -7.32
N THR A 380 6.79 19.64 -6.35
CA THR A 380 6.14 20.46 -5.31
C THR A 380 5.45 21.69 -5.92
N LYS A 381 6.05 22.28 -6.95
CA LYS A 381 5.48 23.43 -7.66
C LYS A 381 4.17 23.06 -8.35
N ASP A 382 4.16 21.97 -9.11
CA ASP A 382 2.94 21.50 -9.78
C ASP A 382 1.87 21.12 -8.74
N THR A 383 2.27 20.46 -7.64
CA THR A 383 1.36 20.09 -6.54
C THR A 383 0.62 21.31 -5.97
N ILE A 384 1.34 22.39 -5.67
CA ILE A 384 0.76 23.62 -5.13
C ILE A 384 -0.13 24.29 -6.18
N ASN A 385 0.34 24.43 -7.41
CA ASN A 385 -0.41 25.08 -8.48
C ASN A 385 -1.73 24.37 -8.80
N TYR A 386 -1.71 23.04 -8.94
CA TYR A 386 -2.94 22.27 -9.17
C TYR A 386 -3.89 22.36 -7.98
N ALA A 387 -3.39 22.31 -6.75
CA ALA A 387 -4.23 22.43 -5.56
C ALA A 387 -4.94 23.80 -5.48
N ILE A 388 -4.21 24.89 -5.73
CA ILE A 388 -4.77 26.25 -5.73
C ILE A 388 -5.82 26.38 -6.84
N ASN A 389 -5.46 26.04 -8.08
CA ASN A 389 -6.36 26.15 -9.22
C ASN A 389 -7.65 25.35 -9.02
N PHE A 390 -7.54 24.13 -8.50
CA PHE A 390 -8.70 23.29 -8.18
C PHE A 390 -9.52 23.87 -7.02
N SER A 391 -8.88 24.38 -5.97
CA SER A 391 -9.61 24.97 -4.83
C SER A 391 -10.45 26.19 -5.20
N ASN A 392 -10.01 26.97 -6.21
CA ASN A 392 -10.72 28.17 -6.65
C ASN A 392 -12.09 27.89 -7.27
N ILE A 393 -12.31 26.68 -7.84
CA ILE A 393 -13.60 26.30 -8.43
C ILE A 393 -14.56 25.66 -7.42
N LEU A 394 -14.10 25.38 -6.20
CA LEU A 394 -14.88 24.70 -5.17
C LEU A 394 -15.61 25.68 -4.24
N PRO A 395 -16.77 25.27 -3.68
CA PRO A 395 -17.43 26.03 -2.62
C PRO A 395 -16.64 25.99 -1.31
N ASP A 396 -16.90 26.96 -0.43
CA ASP A 396 -16.32 26.96 0.92
C ASP A 396 -16.83 25.77 1.73
N LYS A 397 -15.90 25.17 2.48
CA LYS A 397 -16.13 24.08 3.44
C LYS A 397 -15.76 24.56 4.83
N LYS A 398 -16.77 24.90 5.63
CA LYS A 398 -16.58 25.31 7.03
C LYS A 398 -16.50 24.08 7.93
N HIS A 399 -15.46 24.01 8.73
CA HIS A 399 -15.30 22.96 9.75
C HIS A 399 -14.31 23.42 10.82
N GLU A 400 -14.69 23.35 12.09
CA GLU A 400 -13.89 23.82 13.24
C GLU A 400 -12.45 23.28 13.24
N LYS A 401 -12.28 21.96 13.07
CA LYS A 401 -10.94 21.35 12.97
C LYS A 401 -10.09 21.83 11.78
N ILE A 402 -10.70 22.35 10.70
CA ILE A 402 -9.96 23.00 9.60
C ILE A 402 -9.47 24.37 10.07
N ASP A 403 -10.33 25.12 10.75
CA ASP A 403 -9.98 26.44 11.31
C ASP A 403 -8.82 26.33 12.31
N GLU A 404 -8.81 25.29 13.17
CA GLU A 404 -7.67 24.99 14.05
C GLU A 404 -6.34 24.80 13.29
N LEU A 405 -6.38 24.09 12.14
CA LEU A 405 -5.19 23.88 11.32
C LEU A 405 -4.77 25.18 10.62
N ILE A 406 -5.73 25.96 10.15
CA ILE A 406 -5.49 27.27 9.55
C ILE A 406 -4.78 28.18 10.57
N ASP A 407 -5.26 28.23 11.81
CA ASP A 407 -4.66 29.07 12.86
C ASP A 407 -3.26 28.60 13.23
N LEU A 408 -3.04 27.29 13.31
CA LEU A 408 -1.70 26.72 13.46
C LEU A 408 -0.74 27.18 12.34
N ILE A 409 -1.20 27.20 11.09
CA ILE A 409 -0.40 27.64 9.93
C ILE A 409 -0.11 29.15 9.99
N LYS A 410 -1.11 29.96 10.35
CA LYS A 410 -0.95 31.42 10.49
C LYS A 410 0.09 31.77 11.56
N GLU A 411 0.10 31.02 12.67
CA GLU A 411 1.00 31.23 13.80
C GLU A 411 2.44 30.76 13.49
N HIS A 412 2.61 29.59 12.87
CA HIS A 412 3.91 28.93 12.74
C HIS A 412 4.57 29.06 11.35
N ILE A 413 3.84 29.49 10.32
CA ILE A 413 4.36 29.63 8.95
C ILE A 413 4.17 31.07 8.47
N HIS A 414 2.96 31.43 8.06
CA HIS A 414 2.61 32.76 7.56
C HIS A 414 1.09 32.89 7.41
N ARG A 415 0.55 34.10 7.59
CA ARG A 415 -0.90 34.37 7.49
C ARG A 415 -1.47 34.20 6.08
N ASP A 416 -0.65 34.47 5.08
CA ASP A 416 -1.01 34.39 3.66
C ASP A 416 -0.46 33.12 2.99
N TYR A 417 -0.21 32.06 3.77
CA TYR A 417 0.29 30.82 3.20
C TYR A 417 -0.79 30.15 2.33
N TYR A 418 -0.49 29.85 1.06
CA TYR A 418 -1.45 29.35 0.06
C TYR A 418 -2.30 28.14 0.49
N LEU A 419 -1.79 27.31 1.41
CA LEU A 419 -2.51 26.17 1.97
C LEU A 419 -3.80 26.59 2.69
N ILE A 420 -3.82 27.78 3.28
CA ILE A 420 -4.97 28.30 4.03
C ILE A 420 -6.19 28.41 3.12
N ASP A 421 -6.02 28.97 1.93
CA ASP A 421 -7.13 29.15 0.99
C ASP A 421 -7.59 27.82 0.40
N CYS A 422 -6.66 26.88 0.18
CA CYS A 422 -7.03 25.50 -0.19
C CYS A 422 -7.85 24.82 0.92
N LEU A 423 -7.42 24.95 2.17
CA LEU A 423 -8.04 24.28 3.32
C LEU A 423 -9.48 24.74 3.54
N LYS A 424 -9.77 26.03 3.35
CA LYS A 424 -11.15 26.59 3.38
C LYS A 424 -12.09 25.92 2.37
N LYS A 425 -11.55 25.23 1.37
CA LYS A 425 -12.29 24.51 0.31
C LYS A 425 -12.27 22.98 0.50
N GLY A 426 -11.74 22.49 1.62
CA GLY A 426 -11.55 21.06 1.85
C GLY A 426 -10.43 20.43 1.02
N VAL A 427 -9.51 21.24 0.50
CA VAL A 427 -8.35 20.82 -0.30
C VAL A 427 -7.07 21.04 0.50
N ALA A 428 -6.12 20.11 0.43
CA ALA A 428 -4.79 20.29 0.99
C ALA A 428 -3.71 19.83 0.01
N TYR A 429 -2.48 20.30 0.23
CA TYR A 429 -1.29 19.75 -0.43
C TYR A 429 -0.32 19.16 0.60
N HIS A 430 0.41 18.10 0.20
CA HIS A 430 1.28 17.32 1.06
C HIS A 430 2.61 16.98 0.38
N PHE A 431 3.73 17.47 0.93
CA PHE A 431 5.08 17.15 0.49
C PHE A 431 6.10 17.30 1.63
N GLY A 432 7.31 16.74 1.47
CA GLY A 432 8.21 16.47 2.59
C GLY A 432 8.79 17.71 3.29
N ARG A 433 8.81 18.86 2.59
CA ARG A 433 9.28 20.15 3.13
C ARG A 433 8.24 20.86 4.00
N LEU A 434 6.98 20.40 4.05
CA LEU A 434 6.00 20.97 4.97
C LEU A 434 6.39 20.67 6.42
N PRO A 435 6.19 21.63 7.35
CA PRO A 435 6.41 21.40 8.77
C PRO A 435 5.68 20.14 9.24
N GLN A 436 6.36 19.34 10.05
CA GLN A 436 5.88 18.02 10.45
C GLN A 436 4.49 18.09 11.13
N ARG A 437 4.30 19.04 12.04
CA ARG A 437 3.03 19.23 12.76
C ARG A 437 1.85 19.54 11.81
N VAL A 438 2.12 20.27 10.73
CA VAL A 438 1.11 20.57 9.69
C VAL A 438 0.78 19.32 8.89
N ARG A 439 1.79 18.53 8.49
CA ARG A 439 1.58 17.25 7.78
C ARG A 439 0.74 16.27 8.60
N GLU A 440 1.11 16.07 9.86
CA GLU A 440 0.40 15.16 10.76
C GLU A 440 -1.08 15.56 10.94
N LYS A 441 -1.38 16.87 11.06
CA LYS A 441 -2.76 17.36 11.15
C LYS A 441 -3.51 17.20 9.81
N ILE A 442 -2.90 17.48 8.66
CA ILE A 442 -3.51 17.21 7.33
C ILE A 442 -3.86 15.72 7.19
N GLU A 443 -2.91 14.84 7.53
CA GLU A 443 -3.10 13.39 7.47
C GLU A 443 -4.27 12.94 8.36
N GLN A 444 -4.34 13.48 9.59
CA GLN A 444 -5.43 13.22 10.51
C GLN A 444 -6.78 13.70 9.94
N LEU A 445 -6.88 14.94 9.46
CA LEU A 445 -8.12 15.50 8.93
C LEU A 445 -8.60 14.78 7.67
N PHE A 446 -7.68 14.27 6.84
CA PHE A 446 -8.04 13.44 5.70
C PHE A 446 -8.56 12.05 6.13
N SER A 447 -7.90 11.42 7.09
CA SER A 447 -8.34 10.14 7.67
C SER A 447 -9.71 10.24 8.35
N ASP A 448 -9.95 11.35 9.05
CA ASP A 448 -11.23 11.74 9.68
C ASP A 448 -12.31 12.13 8.66
N ARG A 449 -11.98 12.14 7.36
CA ARG A 449 -12.86 12.51 6.25
C ARG A 449 -13.35 13.97 6.29
N ILE A 450 -12.54 14.86 6.84
CA ILE A 450 -12.81 16.30 6.85
C ILE A 450 -12.23 16.98 5.60
N ILE A 451 -10.98 16.66 5.25
CA ILE A 451 -10.39 17.05 3.96
C ILE A 451 -10.84 16.06 2.88
N ASP A 452 -11.22 16.54 1.70
CA ASP A 452 -11.72 15.71 0.59
C ASP A 452 -10.64 15.39 -0.44
N TYR A 453 -9.73 16.35 -0.70
CA TYR A 453 -8.69 16.23 -1.70
C TYR A 453 -7.31 16.50 -1.10
N ILE A 454 -6.36 15.61 -1.35
CA ILE A 454 -4.94 15.84 -1.08
C ILE A 454 -4.14 15.78 -2.37
N PHE A 455 -3.47 16.87 -2.72
CA PHE A 455 -2.45 16.92 -3.75
C PHE A 455 -1.10 16.56 -3.13
N CYS A 456 -0.33 15.68 -3.73
CA CYS A 456 0.89 15.18 -3.09
C CYS A 456 1.99 14.82 -4.08
N THR A 457 3.23 14.75 -3.56
CA THR A 457 4.37 14.19 -4.27
C THR A 457 4.66 12.75 -3.82
N SER A 458 5.83 12.22 -4.19
CA SER A 458 6.32 10.89 -3.78
C SER A 458 6.41 10.66 -2.28
N THR A 459 6.15 11.66 -1.43
CA THR A 459 6.00 11.44 0.02
C THR A 459 4.98 10.38 0.41
N LEU A 460 3.95 10.12 -0.40
CA LEU A 460 3.04 9.00 -0.14
C LEU A 460 3.67 7.63 -0.37
N LEU A 461 4.74 7.53 -1.16
CA LEU A 461 5.52 6.31 -1.33
C LEU A 461 6.45 6.03 -0.14
N GLU A 462 6.59 7.01 0.77
CA GLU A 462 7.42 6.90 1.97
C GLU A 462 6.65 6.36 3.17
N GLY A 463 5.50 5.69 2.92
CA GLY A 463 4.74 4.88 3.88
C GLY A 463 3.58 5.58 4.60
N VAL A 464 3.29 6.86 4.31
CA VAL A 464 2.18 7.58 4.93
C VAL A 464 0.84 6.90 4.63
N ASN A 465 0.07 6.51 5.65
CA ASN A 465 -1.18 5.76 5.46
C ASN A 465 -2.38 6.67 5.17
N LEU A 466 -2.51 7.11 3.91
CA LEU A 466 -3.67 7.87 3.41
C LEU A 466 -4.44 7.03 2.40
N PRO A 467 -5.43 6.23 2.82
CA PRO A 467 -6.30 5.51 1.90
C PRO A 467 -7.39 6.45 1.36
N ALA A 468 -7.69 6.33 0.07
CA ALA A 468 -8.65 7.17 -0.63
C ALA A 468 -9.52 6.30 -1.54
N LYS A 469 -10.75 6.72 -1.84
CA LYS A 469 -11.58 6.01 -2.83
C LYS A 469 -10.96 6.11 -4.21
N ASN A 470 -10.49 7.30 -4.56
CA ASN A 470 -9.93 7.61 -5.85
C ASN A 470 -8.47 8.06 -5.72
N ILE A 471 -7.64 7.61 -6.65
CA ILE A 471 -6.30 8.15 -6.85
C ILE A 471 -6.14 8.62 -8.30
N PHE A 472 -5.73 9.88 -8.46
CA PHE A 472 -5.43 10.51 -9.73
C PHE A 472 -3.91 10.60 -9.89
N ILE A 473 -3.35 10.00 -10.94
CA ILE A 473 -1.91 9.94 -11.17
C ILE A 473 -1.59 10.75 -12.43
N LEU A 474 -1.12 11.98 -12.23
CA LEU A 474 -0.88 12.92 -13.35
C LEU A 474 0.48 12.71 -14.03
N ASN A 475 1.40 12.04 -13.34
CA ASN A 475 2.77 11.82 -13.79
C ASN A 475 3.17 10.37 -13.57
N ASN A 476 3.99 9.81 -14.46
CA ASN A 476 4.48 8.43 -14.38
C ASN A 476 5.93 8.32 -13.87
N ALA A 477 6.34 9.29 -13.05
CA ALA A 477 7.71 9.44 -12.60
C ALA A 477 7.80 9.97 -11.17
N ILE A 478 8.98 9.76 -10.58
CA ILE A 478 9.47 10.37 -9.34
C ILE A 478 10.71 11.18 -9.68
N GLY A 479 10.64 12.50 -9.52
CA GLY A 479 11.70 13.42 -9.92
C GLY A 479 11.99 13.32 -11.42
N LEU A 480 13.16 12.79 -11.77
CA LEU A 480 13.61 12.61 -13.16
C LEU A 480 13.50 11.16 -13.65
N SER A 481 13.06 10.24 -12.79
CA SER A 481 13.06 8.81 -13.03
C SER A 481 11.63 8.28 -13.17
N LYS A 482 11.36 7.44 -14.17
CA LYS A 482 10.07 6.74 -14.24
C LYS A 482 9.86 5.82 -13.04
N PHE A 483 8.59 5.60 -12.67
CA PHE A 483 8.20 4.62 -11.66
C PHE A 483 8.78 3.25 -11.98
N GLU A 484 9.21 2.53 -10.95
CA GLU A 484 9.26 1.07 -11.02
C GLU A 484 7.86 0.51 -10.77
N ASP A 485 7.59 -0.71 -11.23
CA ASP A 485 6.26 -1.31 -11.09
C ASP A 485 5.79 -1.37 -9.63
N ILE A 486 6.73 -1.63 -8.71
CA ILE A 486 6.47 -1.64 -7.28
C ILE A 486 6.10 -0.25 -6.73
N ASP A 487 6.74 0.82 -7.23
CA ASP A 487 6.42 2.19 -6.83
C ASP A 487 5.00 2.54 -7.26
N PHE A 488 4.66 2.23 -8.51
CA PHE A 488 3.33 2.47 -9.05
C PHE A 488 2.27 1.74 -8.22
N TRP A 489 2.45 0.44 -7.96
CA TRP A 489 1.48 -0.35 -7.21
C TRP A 489 1.43 -0.02 -5.71
N ASN A 490 2.51 0.49 -5.12
CA ASN A 490 2.49 1.02 -3.75
C ASN A 490 1.67 2.33 -3.67
N LEU A 491 1.77 3.19 -4.69
CA LEU A 491 0.95 4.41 -4.79
C LEU A 491 -0.51 4.08 -5.13
N ALA A 492 -0.74 3.41 -6.26
CA ALA A 492 -2.06 3.11 -6.79
C ALA A 492 -2.86 2.18 -5.87
N GLY A 493 -2.18 1.32 -5.12
CA GLY A 493 -2.78 0.46 -4.10
C GLY A 493 -3.46 1.21 -2.95
N ARG A 494 -3.24 2.52 -2.81
CA ARG A 494 -3.96 3.36 -1.82
C ARG A 494 -5.40 3.65 -2.23
N ALA A 495 -5.79 3.33 -3.46
CA ALA A 495 -7.16 3.36 -3.91
C ALA A 495 -7.96 2.20 -3.29
N GLY A 496 -9.02 2.54 -2.56
CA GLY A 496 -9.90 1.59 -1.91
C GLY A 496 -9.47 1.25 -0.48
N ARG A 497 -10.36 1.44 0.49
CA ARG A 497 -10.12 1.09 1.90
C ARG A 497 -10.93 -0.13 2.34
N LEU A 498 -10.25 -1.17 2.83
CA LEU A 498 -10.83 -2.46 3.25
C LEU A 498 -12.08 -2.35 4.12
N THR A 499 -12.09 -1.45 5.12
CA THR A 499 -13.20 -1.32 6.07
C THR A 499 -14.25 -0.29 5.65
N LYS A 500 -14.13 0.31 4.47
CA LYS A 500 -15.00 1.41 4.04
C LYS A 500 -15.54 1.26 2.61
N GLU A 501 -14.82 0.56 1.75
CA GLU A 501 -15.07 0.51 0.31
C GLU A 501 -14.78 -0.89 -0.23
N LEU A 502 -15.69 -1.40 -1.08
CA LEU A 502 -15.48 -2.68 -1.78
C LEU A 502 -14.50 -2.55 -2.96
N SER A 503 -14.39 -1.35 -3.50
CA SER A 503 -13.53 -1.03 -4.65
C SER A 503 -12.85 0.33 -4.51
N GLY A 504 -11.72 0.52 -5.16
CA GLY A 504 -11.06 1.82 -5.37
C GLY A 504 -10.87 2.11 -6.85
N ASN A 505 -10.72 3.38 -7.20
CA ASN A 505 -10.51 3.83 -8.59
C ASN A 505 -9.10 4.40 -8.77
N ILE A 506 -8.39 3.91 -9.78
CA ILE A 506 -7.08 4.39 -10.20
C ILE A 506 -7.25 5.10 -11.54
N ILE A 507 -7.04 6.41 -11.57
CA ILE A 507 -7.22 7.27 -12.73
C ILE A 507 -5.85 7.83 -13.14
N CYS A 508 -5.21 7.21 -14.12
CA CYS A 508 -4.01 7.77 -14.73
C CYS A 508 -4.44 8.87 -15.70
N THR A 509 -3.92 10.10 -15.56
CA THR A 509 -4.42 11.24 -16.33
C THR A 509 -3.29 11.89 -17.13
N LYS A 510 -3.52 12.12 -18.42
CA LYS A 510 -2.66 12.93 -19.28
C LYS A 510 -3.37 14.24 -19.61
N ILE A 511 -2.84 15.35 -19.09
CA ILE A 511 -3.41 16.69 -19.28
C ILE A 511 -2.68 17.42 -20.42
N ILE A 512 -1.35 17.32 -20.41
CA ILE A 512 -0.46 18.01 -21.35
C ILE A 512 0.65 17.05 -21.79
N ASP A 513 1.26 17.33 -22.94
CA ASP A 513 2.49 16.67 -23.34
C ASP A 513 3.70 17.42 -22.75
N LYS A 514 4.20 16.91 -21.62
CA LYS A 514 5.36 17.46 -20.91
C LYS A 514 6.31 16.33 -20.53
N ARG A 515 7.54 16.64 -20.14
CA ARG A 515 8.41 15.64 -19.52
C ARG A 515 7.74 15.05 -18.27
N ASN A 516 7.93 13.75 -18.04
CA ASN A 516 7.40 12.99 -16.90
C ASN A 516 5.87 12.82 -16.87
N THR A 517 5.20 12.99 -18.01
CA THR A 517 3.80 12.58 -18.21
C THR A 517 3.72 11.28 -19.02
N TRP A 518 2.51 10.77 -19.19
CA TRP A 518 2.19 9.53 -19.91
C TRP A 518 2.40 9.68 -21.43
N ASN A 519 3.66 9.81 -21.88
CA ASN A 519 3.97 10.16 -23.27
C ASN A 519 4.10 8.92 -24.16
N ASN A 520 4.73 7.85 -23.67
CA ASN A 520 4.82 6.59 -24.40
C ASN A 520 3.73 5.65 -23.88
N LEU A 521 2.51 5.79 -24.38
CA LEU A 521 1.34 5.08 -23.87
C LEU A 521 1.52 3.56 -23.90
N GLU A 522 2.11 3.00 -24.96
CA GLU A 522 2.35 1.56 -25.08
C GLU A 522 3.27 1.00 -23.99
N LYS A 523 4.32 1.75 -23.62
CA LYS A 523 5.25 1.31 -22.57
C LYS A 523 4.76 1.69 -21.18
N ASP A 524 4.26 2.91 -21.04
CA ASP A 524 3.97 3.52 -19.74
C ASP A 524 2.70 2.95 -19.13
N LEU A 525 1.71 2.56 -19.95
CA LEU A 525 0.47 1.96 -19.44
C LEU A 525 0.57 0.46 -19.16
N LYS A 526 1.68 -0.23 -19.53
CA LYS A 526 1.87 -1.66 -19.23
C LYS A 526 1.75 -1.97 -17.75
N VAL A 527 2.30 -1.10 -16.90
CA VAL A 527 2.23 -1.26 -15.43
C VAL A 527 0.79 -1.22 -14.93
N VAL A 528 -0.05 -0.38 -15.56
CA VAL A 528 -1.47 -0.24 -15.23
C VAL A 528 -2.25 -1.45 -15.71
N LYS A 529 -1.98 -1.93 -16.94
CA LYS A 529 -2.67 -3.07 -17.58
C LYS A 529 -2.40 -4.41 -16.91
N ASN A 530 -1.14 -4.73 -16.62
CA ASN A 530 -0.75 -6.11 -16.36
C ASN A 530 -0.82 -6.54 -14.88
N LYS A 531 -0.95 -5.61 -13.92
CA LYS A 531 -0.88 -5.85 -12.45
C LYS A 531 0.30 -6.73 -11.97
N ASN A 532 1.32 -6.90 -12.81
CA ASN A 532 2.43 -7.80 -12.54
C ASN A 532 3.64 -6.97 -12.12
N VAL A 533 4.12 -7.23 -10.91
CA VAL A 533 5.40 -6.70 -10.42
C VAL A 533 6.48 -7.71 -10.75
N GLU A 534 7.61 -7.27 -11.31
CA GLU A 534 8.74 -8.16 -11.55
C GLU A 534 9.35 -8.69 -10.24
N LYS A 535 9.90 -9.90 -10.27
CA LYS A 535 10.64 -10.45 -9.13
C LYS A 535 11.84 -9.56 -8.81
N ILE A 536 11.99 -9.21 -7.54
CA ILE A 536 13.10 -8.42 -7.03
C ILE A 536 14.39 -9.23 -7.12
N LYS A 537 15.47 -8.57 -7.57
CA LYS A 537 16.81 -9.15 -7.68
C LYS A 537 17.79 -8.23 -6.93
N PRO A 538 18.12 -8.52 -5.65
CA PRO A 538 18.99 -7.66 -4.85
C PRO A 538 20.39 -7.55 -5.45
N LEU A 539 20.96 -6.35 -5.38
CA LEU A 539 22.32 -6.09 -5.87
C LEU A 539 23.35 -6.93 -5.10
N VAL A 540 23.19 -7.03 -3.79
CA VAL A 540 24.05 -7.79 -2.86
C VAL A 540 24.14 -9.29 -3.21
N ILE A 541 23.12 -9.84 -3.88
CA ILE A 541 23.09 -11.26 -4.29
C ILE A 541 23.55 -11.40 -5.74
N LYS A 542 22.95 -10.66 -6.67
CA LYS A 542 23.16 -10.90 -8.12
C LYS A 542 24.37 -10.17 -8.71
N GLY A 543 24.86 -9.09 -8.09
CA GLY A 543 25.97 -8.31 -8.63
C GLY A 543 25.72 -7.64 -9.97
N GLN A 544 24.46 -7.32 -10.30
CA GLN A 544 24.08 -6.79 -11.63
C GLN A 544 24.75 -5.44 -11.92
N LYS A 545 24.95 -5.12 -13.20
CA LYS A 545 25.49 -3.84 -13.67
C LYS A 545 26.87 -3.50 -13.08
N ASN A 546 27.77 -4.47 -13.07
CA ASN A 546 29.13 -4.35 -12.54
C ASN A 546 29.17 -3.85 -11.08
N PHE A 547 28.19 -4.26 -10.27
CA PHE A 547 28.04 -3.80 -8.90
C PHE A 547 29.28 -4.12 -8.04
N PHE A 548 29.74 -5.37 -8.05
CA PHE A 548 30.93 -5.78 -7.29
C PHE A 548 32.21 -5.13 -7.82
N GLU A 549 32.36 -5.00 -9.15
CA GLU A 549 33.47 -4.28 -9.75
C GLU A 549 33.51 -2.81 -9.29
N ASN A 550 32.36 -2.13 -9.22
CA ASN A 550 32.27 -0.76 -8.73
C ASN A 550 32.50 -0.63 -7.21
N ILE A 551 32.18 -1.66 -6.42
CA ILE A 551 32.59 -1.72 -5.01
C ILE A 551 34.11 -1.77 -4.91
N GLY A 552 34.78 -2.64 -5.68
CA GLY A 552 36.24 -2.71 -5.72
C GLY A 552 36.87 -1.39 -6.14
N ARG A 553 36.37 -0.78 -7.23
CA ARG A 553 36.83 0.55 -7.69
C ARG A 553 36.64 1.64 -6.65
N SER A 554 35.54 1.61 -5.88
CA SER A 554 35.31 2.54 -4.76
C SER A 554 36.38 2.39 -3.68
N LEU A 555 36.67 1.15 -3.25
CA LEU A 555 37.71 0.86 -2.25
C LEU A 555 39.11 1.28 -2.71
N GLU A 556 39.40 1.16 -4.01
CA GLU A 556 40.68 1.55 -4.61
C GLU A 556 40.75 3.03 -5.02
N ASN A 557 39.71 3.83 -4.76
CA ASN A 557 39.58 5.21 -5.23
C ASN A 557 39.78 5.38 -6.76
N LYS A 558 39.31 4.40 -7.55
CA LYS A 558 39.31 4.43 -9.03
C LYS A 558 37.99 4.95 -9.60
N ASN A 559 38.03 5.42 -10.85
CA ASN A 559 36.83 5.82 -11.58
C ASN A 559 35.88 4.62 -11.79
N PHE A 560 34.58 4.83 -11.56
CA PHE A 560 33.53 3.83 -11.79
C PHE A 560 33.43 3.40 -13.26
N THR A 561 32.82 2.23 -13.50
CA THR A 561 32.68 1.65 -14.85
C THR A 561 31.87 2.52 -15.80
N LYS A 562 30.90 3.27 -15.27
CA LYS A 562 30.05 4.18 -16.02
C LYS A 562 30.71 5.56 -16.10
N LYS A 563 30.82 6.13 -17.32
CA LYS A 563 31.46 7.45 -17.55
C LYS A 563 30.77 8.62 -16.82
N LYS A 564 29.44 8.57 -16.68
CA LYS A 564 28.62 9.58 -15.98
C LYS A 564 27.57 8.87 -15.12
N PRO A 565 27.95 8.34 -13.94
CA PRO A 565 26.99 7.76 -13.03
C PRO A 565 26.13 8.86 -12.40
N SER A 566 24.91 8.52 -12.02
CA SER A 566 24.08 9.42 -11.21
C SER A 566 24.64 9.49 -9.79
N SER A 567 24.39 10.59 -9.07
CA SER A 567 24.82 10.74 -7.68
C SER A 567 24.32 9.59 -6.80
N GLY A 568 23.07 9.16 -6.96
CA GLY A 568 22.52 8.03 -6.22
C GLY A 568 23.22 6.70 -6.50
N GLU A 569 23.66 6.42 -7.74
CA GLU A 569 24.44 5.22 -8.05
C GLU A 569 25.80 5.24 -7.33
N VAL A 570 26.47 6.40 -7.34
CA VAL A 570 27.76 6.60 -6.65
C VAL A 570 27.62 6.40 -5.14
N ASP A 571 26.60 7.02 -4.54
CA ASP A 571 26.33 6.89 -3.10
C ASP A 571 26.09 5.43 -2.71
N ILE A 572 25.30 4.69 -3.51
CA ILE A 572 25.03 3.26 -3.27
C ILE A 572 26.33 2.44 -3.30
N TRP A 573 27.17 2.61 -4.33
CA TRP A 573 28.43 1.86 -4.43
C TRP A 573 29.38 2.18 -3.29
N ASN A 574 29.56 3.46 -2.96
CA ASN A 574 30.41 3.89 -1.86
C ASN A 574 29.91 3.36 -0.50
N HIS A 575 28.61 3.40 -0.25
CA HIS A 575 28.05 2.87 1.00
C HIS A 575 28.25 1.35 1.13
N TYR A 576 27.99 0.58 0.07
CA TYR A 576 28.24 -0.86 0.11
C TYR A 576 29.72 -1.20 0.21
N ALA A 577 30.62 -0.42 -0.41
CA ALA A 577 32.06 -0.56 -0.24
C ALA A 577 32.48 -0.35 1.21
N ASN A 578 32.00 0.72 1.85
CA ASN A 578 32.25 0.97 3.27
C ASN A 578 31.73 -0.17 4.16
N ILE A 579 30.54 -0.71 3.88
CA ILE A 579 29.97 -1.84 4.63
C ILE A 579 30.83 -3.09 4.45
N ALA A 580 31.26 -3.40 3.22
CA ALA A 580 32.13 -4.54 2.93
C ALA A 580 33.48 -4.42 3.67
N LEU A 581 34.08 -3.22 3.66
CA LEU A 581 35.33 -2.93 4.38
C LEU A 581 35.16 -3.09 5.90
N ILE A 582 34.06 -2.59 6.48
CA ILE A 582 33.78 -2.75 7.92
C ILE A 582 33.68 -4.23 8.28
N HIS A 583 32.99 -5.03 7.46
CA HIS A 583 32.86 -6.47 7.68
C HIS A 583 34.20 -7.21 7.53
N GLU A 584 35.07 -6.74 6.63
CA GLU A 584 36.43 -7.28 6.51
C GLU A 584 37.25 -7.01 7.76
N ILE A 585 37.30 -5.74 8.21
CA ILE A 585 38.07 -5.32 9.39
C ILE A 585 37.60 -6.06 10.65
N ARG A 586 36.29 -6.30 10.79
CA ARG A 586 35.70 -7.01 11.94
C ARG A 586 35.74 -8.52 11.81
N ASN A 587 36.18 -9.04 10.66
CA ASN A 587 36.08 -10.45 10.29
C ASN A 587 34.65 -11.01 10.37
N ASP A 588 33.66 -10.19 10.06
CA ASP A 588 32.26 -10.58 10.07
C ASP A 588 31.88 -11.25 8.74
N GLN A 589 31.15 -12.37 8.81
CA GLN A 589 30.54 -12.99 7.63
C GLN A 589 29.29 -12.21 7.17
N SER A 590 29.07 -12.16 5.86
CA SER A 590 27.85 -11.63 5.25
C SER A 590 27.76 -12.00 3.77
N VAL A 591 26.54 -12.12 3.25
CA VAL A 591 26.26 -12.36 1.82
C VAL A 591 26.99 -11.36 0.92
N LEU A 592 27.06 -10.07 1.33
CA LEU A 592 27.78 -9.03 0.60
C LEU A 592 29.27 -9.36 0.46
N LYS A 593 29.94 -9.69 1.57
CA LYS A 593 31.38 -9.98 1.60
C LYS A 593 31.68 -11.25 0.81
N SER A 594 30.94 -12.33 1.06
CA SER A 594 31.13 -13.60 0.37
C SER A 594 30.98 -13.46 -1.15
N ASN A 595 29.95 -12.75 -1.62
CA ASN A 595 29.75 -12.54 -3.06
C ASN A 595 30.75 -11.56 -3.69
N PHE A 596 31.27 -10.60 -2.92
CA PHE A 596 32.30 -9.67 -3.39
C PHE A 596 33.68 -10.33 -3.50
N ILE A 597 34.05 -11.23 -2.58
CA ILE A 597 35.33 -11.95 -2.64
C ILE A 597 35.33 -13.00 -3.76
N ASN A 598 34.19 -13.65 -4.00
CA ASN A 598 34.06 -14.73 -4.98
C ASN A 598 33.96 -14.25 -6.45
N ARG A 599 33.95 -12.94 -6.72
CA ARG A 599 33.72 -12.36 -8.06
C ARG A 599 34.65 -11.21 -8.35
#